data_AF-A0AAI8W0E1-F1
#
_entry.id   AF-A0AAI8W0E1-F1
#
_cell.length_a   1.000
_cell.length_b   1.000
_cell.length_c   1.000
_cell.angle_alpha   90.00
_cell.angle_beta   90.00
_cell.angle_gamma   90.00
#
_symmetry.space_group_name_H-M   'P 1'
#
loop_
_entity.id
_entity.type
_entity.pdbx_description
1 polymer ?
#
loop_
_entity_poly.entity_id
_entity_poly.type
_entity_poly.pdbx_seq_one_letter_code
_entity_poly.pdbx_strand_id
1 'polypeptide(L)'
;MRVSQAHIAGIGVTGGSKHTRTRIDKLAISAATKALLDAGVTYGCVDLTVASFLDETRIPPKCLDAFGKHGAPVCQVDNTLGLFTAAQAVKSKQSECVLLLSIDTDEQRSELSIVGMILVSDLFLTSHAYLKDGAVTVSGYSSTSSIYSQSLGGPDFPRTIRTAVNAALRQARIEQRDIQVLEIRNSSDSNTKQALEQFEVAPRISEGVKHTFTGTTGSYGLCGLVWQLRGWANDPPSKALNCLQITLSLDGSANAIVLCRADGRSALTWEEIRNVRDGRERLGYNPAVQTNEITREDLINVSTKRHFVPLDNHGDTLELSVKGGDRAALARL
;
A
#
# COMPACT_ATOMS: atom_id res chain seq x y z
N MET A 1 24.21 3.02 -15.30
CA MET A 1 23.70 2.06 -14.28
C MET A 1 22.17 2.09 -14.37
N ARG A 2 21.48 0.95 -14.49
CA ARG A 2 20.01 0.93 -14.47
C ARG A 2 19.56 1.22 -13.02
N VAL A 3 18.71 2.23 -12.84
CA VAL A 3 18.10 2.53 -11.53
C VAL A 3 17.14 1.39 -11.20
N SER A 4 17.27 0.79 -10.01
CA SER A 4 16.35 -0.25 -9.56
C SER A 4 14.95 0.33 -9.52
N GLN A 5 13.96 -0.42 -9.98
CA GLN A 5 12.57 -0.09 -9.71
C GLN A 5 12.18 -0.55 -8.30
N ALA A 6 11.05 -0.03 -7.82
CA ALA A 6 10.42 -0.43 -6.58
C ALA A 6 9.09 -1.09 -6.91
N HIS A 7 8.86 -2.28 -6.37
CA HIS A 7 7.67 -3.07 -6.63
C HIS A 7 6.93 -3.38 -5.33
N ILE A 8 5.63 -3.17 -5.32
CA ILE A 8 4.73 -3.59 -4.25
C ILE A 8 4.51 -5.10 -4.41
N ALA A 9 5.14 -5.89 -3.55
CA ALA A 9 5.05 -7.34 -3.51
C ALA A 9 3.90 -7.84 -2.63
N GLY A 10 3.55 -7.12 -1.58
CA GLY A 10 2.47 -7.49 -0.66
C GLY A 10 1.77 -6.29 -0.06
N ILE A 11 0.48 -6.46 0.25
CA ILE A 11 -0.39 -5.46 0.85
C ILE A 11 -1.22 -6.10 1.97
N GLY A 12 -1.38 -5.36 3.06
CA GLY A 12 -2.24 -5.73 4.17
C GLY A 12 -3.03 -4.52 4.64
N VAL A 13 -4.31 -4.70 4.94
CA VAL A 13 -5.16 -3.59 5.40
C VAL A 13 -6.00 -4.03 6.60
N THR A 14 -6.22 -3.11 7.55
CA THR A 14 -7.15 -3.32 8.67
C THR A 14 -8.55 -2.81 8.35
N GLY A 15 -9.55 -3.29 9.09
CA GLY A 15 -10.87 -2.67 9.07
C GLY A 15 -10.81 -1.24 9.63
N GLY A 16 -11.79 -0.42 9.27
CA GLY A 16 -11.98 0.90 9.87
C GLY A 16 -12.26 0.78 11.38
N SER A 17 -11.57 1.59 12.17
CA SER A 17 -11.68 1.60 13.63
C SER A 17 -11.84 3.04 14.14
N LYS A 18 -12.75 3.26 15.08
CA LYS A 18 -13.00 4.60 15.65
C LYS A 18 -11.81 5.06 16.49
N HIS A 19 -11.54 6.37 16.44
CA HIS A 19 -10.43 7.05 17.13
C HIS A 19 -10.35 6.87 18.65
N THR A 20 -11.45 6.49 19.30
CA THR A 20 -11.53 6.41 20.76
C THR A 20 -10.79 5.18 21.29
N ARG A 21 -9.52 5.39 21.65
CA ARG A 21 -8.63 4.43 22.35
C ARG A 21 -8.09 3.32 21.44
N THR A 22 -7.68 3.69 20.23
CA THR A 22 -7.17 2.75 19.22
C THR A 22 -5.90 2.06 19.69
N ARG A 23 -5.94 0.72 19.70
CA ARG A 23 -4.74 -0.13 19.75
C ARG A 23 -4.01 -0.06 18.40
N ILE A 24 -3.43 1.10 18.09
CA ILE A 24 -2.66 1.38 16.87
C ILE A 24 -1.56 0.33 16.68
N ASP A 25 -0.95 -0.08 17.79
CA ASP A 25 -0.02 -1.21 17.87
C ASP A 25 -0.62 -2.50 17.28
N LYS A 26 -1.82 -2.91 17.70
CA LYS A 26 -2.48 -4.11 17.17
C LYS A 26 -2.87 -3.97 15.71
N LEU A 27 -3.36 -2.80 15.30
CA LEU A 27 -3.69 -2.54 13.90
C LEU A 27 -2.43 -2.59 13.02
N ALA A 28 -1.31 -2.06 13.51
CA ALA A 28 -0.04 -2.06 12.81
C ALA A 28 0.52 -3.48 12.68
N ILE A 29 0.46 -4.28 13.75
CA ILE A 29 0.81 -5.71 13.72
C ILE A 29 -0.10 -6.46 12.72
N SER A 30 -1.40 -6.19 12.71
CA SER A 30 -2.35 -6.80 11.76
C SER A 30 -2.02 -6.45 10.30
N ALA A 31 -1.82 -5.17 10.00
CA ALA A 31 -1.49 -4.69 8.66
C ALA A 31 -0.14 -5.24 8.15
N ALA A 32 0.90 -5.19 8.99
CA ALA A 32 2.22 -5.74 8.68
C ALA A 32 2.14 -7.26 8.43
N THR A 33 1.45 -8.00 9.30
CA THR A 33 1.29 -9.46 9.17
C THR A 33 0.64 -9.81 7.83
N LYS A 34 -0.45 -9.13 7.47
CA LYS A 34 -1.14 -9.35 6.20
C LYS A 34 -0.26 -9.01 5.00
N ALA A 35 0.50 -7.90 5.05
CA ALA A 35 1.39 -7.51 3.97
C ALA A 35 2.53 -8.51 3.76
N LEU A 36 3.11 -9.02 4.86
CA LEU A 36 4.14 -10.06 4.84
C LEU A 36 3.58 -11.39 4.33
N LEU A 37 2.38 -11.80 4.76
CA LEU A 37 1.70 -12.99 4.25
C LEU A 37 1.37 -12.87 2.76
N ASP A 38 0.86 -11.73 2.31
CA ASP A 38 0.59 -11.47 0.90
C ASP A 38 1.88 -11.60 0.07
N ALA A 39 2.97 -10.97 0.51
CA ALA A 39 4.28 -11.11 -0.12
C ALA A 39 4.91 -12.51 0.05
N GLY A 40 4.41 -13.35 0.97
CA GLY A 40 5.02 -14.64 1.30
C GLY A 40 6.46 -14.52 1.79
N VAL A 41 6.76 -13.47 2.56
CA VAL A 41 8.08 -13.22 3.15
C VAL A 41 7.96 -13.14 4.67
N THR A 42 9.09 -13.29 5.37
CA THR A 42 9.15 -13.07 6.82
C THR A 42 9.71 -11.69 7.12
N TYR A 43 9.49 -11.18 8.32
CA TYR A 43 10.06 -9.92 8.79
C TYR A 43 11.59 -9.92 8.77
N GLY A 44 12.22 -11.10 8.76
CA GLY A 44 13.68 -11.22 8.61
C GLY A 44 14.22 -10.87 7.23
N CYS A 45 13.33 -10.74 6.24
CA CYS A 45 13.67 -10.23 4.91
C CYS A 45 13.60 -8.71 4.83
N VAL A 46 13.06 -8.01 5.83
CA VAL A 46 12.86 -6.56 5.80
C VAL A 46 14.15 -5.85 6.24
N ASP A 47 14.66 -4.95 5.41
CA ASP A 47 15.88 -4.16 5.68
C ASP A 47 15.58 -2.82 6.36
N LEU A 48 14.39 -2.26 6.11
CA LEU A 48 13.93 -0.99 6.64
C LEU A 48 12.41 -1.04 6.85
N THR A 49 11.94 -0.49 7.96
CA THR A 49 10.51 -0.16 8.12
C THR A 49 10.32 1.34 8.03
N VAL A 50 9.41 1.79 7.16
CA VAL A 50 8.93 3.17 7.10
C VAL A 50 7.54 3.22 7.73
N ALA A 51 7.38 4.00 8.79
CA ALA A 51 6.10 4.18 9.46
C ALA A 51 5.63 5.63 9.28
N SER A 52 4.58 5.85 8.49
CA SER A 52 3.97 7.19 8.44
C SER A 52 3.14 7.47 9.68
N PHE A 53 3.07 8.74 10.03
CA PHE A 53 2.16 9.25 11.04
C PHE A 53 1.30 10.35 10.45
N LEU A 54 0.16 10.58 11.09
CA LEU A 54 -0.80 11.64 10.76
C LEU A 54 -0.97 12.50 12.00
N ASP A 55 -0.57 13.76 11.92
CA ASP A 55 -0.53 14.70 13.05
C ASP A 55 0.20 14.08 14.26
N GLU A 56 -0.47 14.01 15.41
CA GLU A 56 0.06 13.38 16.62
C GLU A 56 -0.13 11.86 16.66
N THR A 57 -0.85 11.28 15.70
CA THR A 57 -1.17 9.85 15.65
C THR A 57 -0.02 9.07 15.04
N ARG A 58 0.79 8.43 15.89
CA ARG A 58 2.00 7.67 15.50
C ARG A 58 1.83 6.18 15.65
N ILE A 59 2.40 5.42 14.72
CA ILE A 59 2.60 3.97 14.88
C ILE A 59 3.80 3.76 15.82
N PRO A 60 3.61 3.14 17.01
CA PRO A 60 4.70 2.95 17.97
C PRO A 60 5.72 1.95 17.41
N PRO A 61 7.01 2.29 17.25
CA PRO A 61 8.01 1.37 16.67
C PRO A 61 8.10 0.03 17.42
N LYS A 62 7.91 0.07 18.74
CA LYS A 62 7.94 -1.10 19.63
C LYS A 62 6.90 -2.17 19.27
N CYS A 63 5.81 -1.84 18.56
CA CYS A 63 4.84 -2.86 18.16
C CYS A 63 5.45 -3.91 17.21
N LEU A 64 6.51 -3.56 16.48
CA LEU A 64 7.18 -4.45 15.55
C LEU A 64 8.06 -5.50 16.24
N ASP A 65 8.35 -5.35 17.54
CA ASP A 65 9.00 -6.38 18.35
C ASP A 65 8.18 -7.69 18.37
N ALA A 66 6.88 -7.61 18.08
CA ALA A 66 6.01 -8.78 17.91
C ALA A 66 6.49 -9.74 16.81
N PHE A 67 7.21 -9.25 15.80
CA PHE A 67 7.78 -10.04 14.71
C PHE A 67 9.21 -10.55 15.00
N GLY A 68 9.81 -10.09 16.10
CA GLY A 68 11.17 -10.41 16.52
C GLY A 68 11.96 -9.20 17.01
N LYS A 69 12.91 -9.43 17.91
CA LYS A 69 13.71 -8.38 18.56
C LYS A 69 14.92 -7.91 17.74
N HIS A 70 15.30 -8.66 16.70
CA HIS A 70 16.30 -8.26 15.71
C HIS A 70 15.57 -7.78 14.46
N GLY A 71 14.97 -6.60 14.57
CA GLY A 71 14.13 -6.02 13.54
C GLY A 71 14.86 -5.04 12.62
N ALA A 72 14.25 -4.77 11.47
CA ALA A 72 14.62 -3.67 10.61
C ALA A 72 14.58 -2.34 11.39
N PRO A 73 15.52 -1.40 11.17
CA PRO A 73 15.40 -0.04 11.68
C PRO A 73 14.04 0.56 11.26
N VAL A 74 13.45 1.35 12.15
CA VAL A 74 12.15 2.01 11.92
C VAL A 74 12.37 3.50 11.70
N CYS A 75 12.03 4.00 10.52
CA CYS A 75 12.02 5.41 10.17
C CYS A 75 10.59 5.94 10.22
N GLN A 76 10.33 6.93 11.09
CA GLN A 76 9.04 7.61 11.13
C GLN A 76 9.03 8.80 10.18
N VAL A 77 7.96 8.93 9.38
CA VAL A 77 7.85 9.98 8.36
C VAL A 77 6.56 10.79 8.52
N ASP A 78 6.72 12.12 8.46
CA ASP A 78 5.61 13.08 8.49
C ASP A 78 5.02 13.24 7.08
N ASN A 79 4.39 12.17 6.61
CA ASN A 79 3.73 12.13 5.31
C ASN A 79 2.74 10.97 5.32
N THR A 80 1.46 11.25 5.14
CA THR A 80 0.38 10.27 5.31
C THR A 80 0.60 8.96 4.55
N LEU A 81 1.19 9.01 3.35
CA LEU A 81 1.39 7.82 2.53
C LEU A 81 2.71 7.09 2.82
N GLY A 82 3.80 7.81 3.10
CA GLY A 82 5.15 7.24 3.32
C GLY A 82 5.78 6.49 2.13
N LEU A 83 5.02 6.25 1.05
CA LEU A 83 5.42 5.47 -0.13
C LEU A 83 6.64 6.07 -0.83
N PHE A 84 6.79 7.39 -0.87
CA PHE A 84 7.94 8.01 -1.53
C PHE A 84 9.24 7.69 -0.81
N THR A 85 9.27 7.74 0.52
CA THR A 85 10.44 7.36 1.31
C THR A 85 10.76 5.88 1.12
N ALA A 86 9.75 5.01 1.18
CA ALA A 86 9.93 3.57 0.98
C ALA A 86 10.43 3.24 -0.43
N ALA A 87 9.83 3.84 -1.46
CA ALA A 87 10.24 3.65 -2.85
C ALA A 87 11.65 4.21 -3.10
N GLN A 88 12.01 5.36 -2.52
CA GLN A 88 13.36 5.91 -2.64
C GLN A 88 14.41 5.03 -1.96
N ALA A 89 14.12 4.45 -0.78
CA ALA A 89 15.03 3.51 -0.13
C ALA A 89 15.36 2.33 -1.05
N VAL A 90 14.38 1.81 -1.79
CA VAL A 90 14.59 0.75 -2.80
C VAL A 90 15.31 1.28 -4.04
N LYS A 91 14.83 2.37 -4.66
CA LYS A 91 15.39 2.91 -5.92
C LYS A 91 16.83 3.38 -5.78
N SER A 92 17.21 3.87 -4.60
CA SER A 92 18.58 4.27 -4.23
C SER A 92 19.48 3.12 -3.77
N LYS A 93 18.96 1.88 -3.70
CA LYS A 93 19.65 0.68 -3.21
C LYS A 93 20.08 0.76 -1.75
N GLN A 94 19.39 1.55 -0.94
CA GLN A 94 19.56 1.53 0.52
C GLN A 94 18.91 0.29 1.16
N SER A 95 17.91 -0.29 0.49
CA SER A 95 17.19 -1.48 0.97
C SER A 95 16.69 -2.30 -0.21
N GLU A 96 16.71 -3.62 -0.08
CA GLU A 96 16.17 -4.55 -1.07
C GLU A 96 14.69 -4.90 -0.77
N CYS A 97 14.30 -4.82 0.50
CA CYS A 97 12.94 -5.06 0.98
C CYS A 97 12.57 -4.07 2.11
N VAL A 98 11.47 -3.34 1.93
CA VAL A 98 10.99 -2.30 2.86
C VAL A 98 9.56 -2.62 3.28
N LEU A 99 9.29 -2.61 4.59
CA LEU A 99 7.94 -2.60 5.14
C LEU A 99 7.49 -1.14 5.28
N LEU A 100 6.44 -0.76 4.55
CA LEU A 100 5.74 0.50 4.75
C LEU A 100 4.51 0.25 5.61
N LEU A 101 4.33 1.04 6.67
CA LEU A 101 3.10 1.12 7.43
C LEU A 101 2.56 2.54 7.35
N SER A 102 1.30 2.69 6.94
CA SER A 102 0.66 3.97 6.81
C SER A 102 -0.73 4.03 7.42
N ILE A 103 -1.09 5.22 7.91
CA ILE A 103 -2.41 5.50 8.46
C ILE A 103 -3.27 6.12 7.37
N ASP A 104 -4.45 5.54 7.16
CA ASP A 104 -5.50 6.13 6.35
C ASP A 104 -6.70 6.47 7.21
N THR A 105 -7.42 7.52 6.85
CA THR A 105 -8.57 8.04 7.60
C THR A 105 -9.79 8.11 6.71
N ASP A 106 -10.96 7.89 7.30
CA ASP A 106 -12.25 8.15 6.68
C ASP A 106 -12.92 9.25 7.50
N GLU A 107 -12.80 10.49 7.02
CA GLU A 107 -13.31 11.69 7.72
C GLU A 107 -14.82 11.61 7.96
N GLN A 108 -15.57 11.08 6.98
CA GLN A 108 -17.03 10.97 7.05
C GLN A 108 -17.47 10.03 8.17
N ARG A 109 -16.69 8.97 8.42
CA ARG A 109 -16.98 7.97 9.46
C ARG A 109 -16.21 8.18 10.76
N SER A 110 -15.24 9.10 10.76
CA SER A 110 -14.27 9.29 11.86
C SER A 110 -13.57 7.98 12.24
N GLU A 111 -13.19 7.20 11.23
CA GLU A 111 -12.50 5.92 11.36
C GLU A 111 -11.07 6.03 10.82
N LEU A 112 -10.18 5.19 11.35
CA LEU A 112 -8.83 5.01 10.84
C LEU A 112 -8.58 3.55 10.45
N SER A 113 -7.73 3.35 9.45
CA SER A 113 -7.20 2.05 9.04
C SER A 113 -5.68 2.13 8.94
N ILE A 114 -4.99 1.02 9.19
CA ILE A 114 -3.56 0.90 8.92
C ILE A 114 -3.38 0.03 7.68
N VAL A 115 -2.56 0.54 6.76
CA VAL A 115 -2.14 -0.13 5.54
C VAL A 115 -0.68 -0.53 5.68
N GLY A 116 -0.39 -1.80 5.40
CA GLY A 116 0.95 -2.33 5.28
C GLY A 116 1.26 -2.62 3.81
N MET A 117 2.46 -2.27 3.37
CA MET A 117 2.95 -2.63 2.03
C MET A 117 4.39 -3.16 2.11
N ILE A 118 4.69 -4.20 1.35
CA ILE A 118 6.04 -4.71 1.16
C ILE A 118 6.54 -4.19 -0.18
N LEU A 119 7.53 -3.32 -0.16
CA LEU A 119 8.22 -2.81 -1.34
C LEU A 119 9.53 -3.56 -1.52
N VAL A 120 9.80 -4.05 -2.73
CA VAL A 120 11.00 -4.83 -3.05
C VAL A 120 11.70 -4.29 -4.29
N SER A 121 13.00 -4.54 -4.39
CA SER A 121 13.84 -4.20 -5.54
C SER A 121 13.65 -5.17 -6.72
N ASP A 122 14.20 -4.81 -7.88
CA ASP A 122 14.31 -5.72 -9.03
C ASP A 122 15.11 -7.01 -8.68
N LEU A 123 16.15 -6.88 -7.85
CA LEU A 123 17.02 -7.99 -7.45
C LEU A 123 16.27 -8.96 -6.53
N PHE A 124 15.54 -8.44 -5.55
CA PHE A 124 14.70 -9.23 -4.66
C PHE A 124 13.57 -9.92 -5.44
N LEU A 125 12.93 -9.22 -6.37
CA LEU A 125 11.89 -9.80 -7.22
C LEU A 125 12.45 -10.92 -8.11
N THR A 126 13.68 -10.78 -8.60
CA THR A 126 14.36 -11.81 -9.40
C THR A 126 14.71 -13.05 -8.59
N SER A 127 15.10 -12.90 -7.31
CA SER A 127 15.37 -14.03 -6.42
C SER A 127 14.11 -14.71 -5.90
N HIS A 128 12.95 -14.05 -5.97
CA HIS A 128 11.65 -14.56 -5.53
C HIS A 128 10.67 -14.65 -6.70
N ALA A 129 10.92 -15.59 -7.63
CA ALA A 129 10.18 -15.69 -8.89
C ALA A 129 8.64 -15.79 -8.73
N TYR A 130 8.16 -16.37 -7.63
CA TYR A 130 6.72 -16.47 -7.32
C TYR A 130 6.03 -15.10 -7.12
N LEU A 131 6.78 -14.04 -6.85
CA LEU A 131 6.25 -12.68 -6.71
C LEU A 131 6.04 -11.97 -8.04
N LYS A 132 6.72 -12.40 -9.11
CA LYS A 132 6.81 -11.63 -10.37
C LYS A 132 5.46 -11.36 -11.02
N ASP A 133 4.56 -12.35 -10.98
CA ASP A 133 3.25 -12.25 -11.64
C ASP A 133 2.23 -11.44 -10.82
N GLY A 134 2.49 -11.24 -9.51
CA GLY A 134 1.64 -10.48 -8.60
C GLY A 134 2.19 -9.10 -8.22
N ALA A 135 3.49 -8.85 -8.41
CA ALA A 135 4.11 -7.59 -8.03
C ALA A 135 3.67 -6.43 -8.93
N VAL A 136 3.49 -5.25 -8.31
CA VAL A 136 3.09 -4.02 -9.00
C VAL A 136 4.21 -2.99 -8.88
N THR A 137 4.70 -2.49 -10.00
CA THR A 137 5.76 -1.47 -10.07
C THR A 137 5.20 -0.08 -9.77
N VAL A 138 5.91 0.67 -8.93
CA VAL A 138 5.73 2.12 -8.79
C VAL A 138 6.56 2.83 -9.86
N SER A 139 5.98 2.94 -11.06
CA SER A 139 6.68 3.39 -12.27
C SER A 139 6.98 4.89 -12.26
N GLY A 140 6.15 5.69 -11.60
CA GLY A 140 6.38 7.12 -11.41
C GLY A 140 5.62 7.67 -10.22
N TYR A 141 6.20 8.67 -9.55
CA TYR A 141 5.52 9.34 -8.46
C TYR A 141 5.95 10.79 -8.27
N SER A 142 5.07 11.63 -7.77
CA SER A 142 5.38 13.02 -7.43
C SER A 142 4.54 13.49 -6.25
N SER A 143 5.16 14.30 -5.39
CA SER A 143 4.51 15.11 -4.37
C SER A 143 4.70 16.57 -4.74
N THR A 144 3.63 17.34 -4.86
CA THR A 144 3.69 18.77 -5.15
C THR A 144 2.92 19.51 -4.08
N SER A 145 3.62 20.36 -3.32
CA SER A 145 2.98 21.30 -2.37
C SER A 145 2.13 22.33 -3.12
N SER A 146 1.18 22.95 -2.42
CA SER A 146 0.29 23.97 -2.99
C SER A 146 1.07 25.09 -3.70
N ILE A 147 0.81 25.26 -5.00
CA ILE A 147 1.42 26.32 -5.81
C ILE A 147 0.56 27.57 -5.69
N TYR A 148 1.16 28.70 -5.31
CA TYR A 148 0.46 29.99 -5.25
C TYR A 148 0.65 30.78 -6.54
N SER A 149 -0.44 31.40 -7.02
CA SER A 149 -0.40 32.28 -8.20
C SER A 149 -0.79 33.70 -7.82
N GLN A 150 0.07 34.65 -8.17
CA GLN A 150 -0.18 36.08 -7.97
C GLN A 150 -1.40 36.57 -8.77
N SER A 151 -1.63 36.03 -9.98
CA SER A 151 -2.76 36.44 -10.81
C SER A 151 -4.12 35.98 -10.27
N LEU A 152 -4.14 34.87 -9.52
CA LEU A 152 -5.35 34.36 -8.86
C LEU A 152 -5.53 34.91 -7.45
N GLY A 153 -4.49 35.54 -6.88
CA GLY A 153 -4.49 36.01 -5.50
C GLY A 153 -4.57 34.89 -4.45
N GLY A 154 -4.14 33.67 -4.80
CA GLY A 154 -4.30 32.50 -3.93
C GLY A 154 -3.72 31.20 -4.48
N PRO A 155 -4.05 30.05 -3.87
CA PRO A 155 -3.67 28.73 -4.33
C PRO A 155 -4.17 28.43 -5.75
N ASP A 156 -3.27 27.92 -6.60
CA ASP A 156 -3.53 27.43 -7.96
C ASP A 156 -3.57 25.90 -7.94
N PHE A 157 -4.72 25.37 -7.49
CA PHE A 157 -4.94 23.92 -7.41
C PHE A 157 -4.80 23.22 -8.79
N PRO A 158 -5.38 23.73 -9.89
CA PRO A 158 -5.19 23.13 -11.22
C PRO A 158 -3.72 22.97 -11.60
N ARG A 159 -2.89 24.00 -11.38
CA ARG A 159 -1.46 23.94 -11.67
C ARG A 159 -0.72 22.98 -10.74
N THR A 160 -1.10 22.92 -9.46
CA THR A 160 -0.52 21.99 -8.48
C THR A 160 -0.74 20.53 -8.92
N ILE A 161 -1.98 20.19 -9.26
CA ILE A 161 -2.38 18.86 -9.73
C ILE A 161 -1.64 18.52 -11.04
N ARG A 162 -1.69 19.43 -12.02
CA ARG A 162 -1.02 19.25 -13.31
C ARG A 162 0.48 19.02 -13.16
N THR A 163 1.12 19.74 -12.24
CA THR A 163 2.55 19.60 -11.96
C THR A 163 2.87 18.22 -11.38
N ALA A 164 2.09 17.77 -10.38
CA ALA A 164 2.26 16.44 -9.79
C ALA A 164 2.07 15.31 -10.83
N VAL A 165 0.96 15.36 -11.59
CA VAL A 165 0.64 14.35 -12.61
C VAL A 165 1.71 14.31 -13.70
N ASN A 166 2.09 15.47 -14.26
CA ASN A 166 3.10 15.51 -15.31
C ASN A 166 4.47 15.02 -14.84
N ALA A 167 4.85 15.32 -13.59
CA ALA A 167 6.10 14.80 -13.03
C ALA A 167 6.06 13.28 -12.85
N ALA A 168 4.96 12.72 -12.37
CA ALA A 168 4.79 11.27 -12.22
C ALA A 168 4.78 10.54 -13.59
N LEU A 169 4.05 11.07 -14.58
CA LEU A 169 4.01 10.53 -15.94
C LEU A 169 5.39 10.58 -16.63
N ARG A 170 6.14 11.68 -16.46
CA ARG A 170 7.52 11.80 -16.96
C ARG A 170 8.45 10.76 -16.37
N GLN A 171 8.34 10.48 -15.07
CA GLN A 171 9.13 9.42 -14.42
C GLN A 171 8.76 8.04 -14.99
N ALA A 172 7.47 7.79 -15.19
CA ALA A 172 6.95 6.55 -15.76
C ALA A 172 7.21 6.42 -17.28
N ARG A 173 7.60 7.50 -17.96
CA ARG A 173 7.83 7.58 -19.42
C ARG A 173 6.59 7.22 -20.24
N ILE A 174 5.44 7.70 -19.81
CA ILE A 174 4.15 7.53 -20.48
C ILE A 174 3.42 8.88 -20.59
N GLU A 175 2.37 8.93 -21.39
CA GLU A 175 1.52 10.11 -21.56
C GLU A 175 0.14 9.91 -20.91
N GLN A 176 -0.65 10.98 -20.78
CA GLN A 176 -1.97 10.91 -20.14
C GLN A 176 -2.90 9.88 -20.81
N ARG A 177 -2.84 9.77 -22.15
CA ARG A 177 -3.62 8.79 -22.93
C ARG A 177 -3.29 7.33 -22.62
N ASP A 178 -2.14 7.07 -22.01
CA ASP A 178 -1.70 5.72 -21.66
C ASP A 178 -2.25 5.26 -20.30
N ILE A 179 -2.99 6.11 -19.59
CA ILE A 179 -3.69 5.78 -18.33
C ILE A 179 -5.07 5.22 -18.65
N GLN A 180 -5.35 4.00 -18.20
CA GLN A 180 -6.66 3.36 -18.37
C GLN A 180 -7.55 3.48 -17.13
N VAL A 181 -6.93 3.53 -15.95
CA VAL A 181 -7.62 3.57 -14.66
C VAL A 181 -7.12 4.77 -13.86
N LEU A 182 -8.06 5.59 -13.39
CA LEU A 182 -7.77 6.74 -12.54
C LEU A 182 -8.50 6.60 -11.20
N GLU A 183 -7.74 6.73 -10.13
CA GLU A 183 -8.25 6.82 -8.77
C GLU A 183 -8.00 8.24 -8.25
N ILE A 184 -9.06 8.96 -7.85
CA ILE A 184 -8.93 10.27 -7.21
C ILE A 184 -9.34 10.12 -5.75
N ARG A 185 -8.45 10.51 -4.84
CA ARG A 185 -8.69 10.53 -3.39
C ARG A 185 -8.61 11.96 -2.90
N ASN A 186 -9.66 12.42 -2.23
CA ASN A 186 -9.72 13.73 -1.62
C ASN A 186 -10.69 13.72 -0.44
N SER A 187 -10.70 14.82 0.30
CA SER A 187 -11.69 15.11 1.34
C SER A 187 -12.90 15.92 0.84
N SER A 188 -12.89 16.39 -0.43
CA SER A 188 -13.89 17.32 -0.96
C SER A 188 -14.18 17.16 -2.46
N ASP A 189 -15.47 17.08 -2.81
CA ASP A 189 -15.98 16.85 -4.16
C ASP A 189 -15.59 17.92 -5.20
N SER A 190 -15.39 19.18 -4.78
CA SER A 190 -14.99 20.25 -5.71
C SER A 190 -13.62 20.00 -6.34
N ASN A 191 -12.75 19.31 -5.62
CA ASN A 191 -11.38 19.03 -6.05
C ASN A 191 -11.34 17.89 -7.08
N THR A 192 -12.32 16.98 -7.07
CA THR A 192 -12.44 15.90 -8.06
C THR A 192 -12.65 16.46 -9.47
N LYS A 193 -13.55 17.43 -9.63
CA LYS A 193 -13.86 18.03 -10.93
C LYS A 193 -12.64 18.74 -11.52
N GLN A 194 -11.94 19.52 -10.70
CA GLN A 194 -10.72 20.23 -11.11
C GLN A 194 -9.59 19.27 -11.54
N ALA A 195 -9.47 18.12 -10.86
CA ALA A 195 -8.50 17.10 -11.24
C ALA A 195 -8.83 16.46 -12.60
N LEU A 196 -10.11 16.17 -12.85
CA LEU A 196 -10.58 15.59 -14.12
C LEU A 196 -10.39 16.57 -15.29
N GLU A 197 -10.59 17.87 -15.06
CA GLU A 197 -10.36 18.93 -16.06
C GLU A 197 -8.89 19.03 -16.52
N GLN A 198 -7.93 18.41 -15.81
CA GLN A 198 -6.53 18.38 -16.24
C GLN A 198 -6.23 17.33 -17.32
N PHE A 199 -7.17 16.43 -17.61
CA PHE A 199 -6.98 15.36 -18.59
C PHE A 199 -7.58 15.73 -19.94
N GLU A 200 -6.78 15.60 -21.00
CA GLU A 200 -7.27 15.79 -22.38
C GLU A 200 -8.26 14.69 -22.78
N VAL A 201 -7.99 13.45 -22.33
CA VAL A 201 -8.89 12.30 -22.46
C VAL A 201 -9.08 11.74 -21.06
N ALA A 202 -10.31 11.83 -20.54
CA ALA A 202 -10.60 11.38 -19.19
C ALA A 202 -10.46 9.84 -19.12
N PRO A 203 -9.52 9.30 -18.31
CA PRO A 203 -9.43 7.87 -18.06
C PRO A 203 -10.68 7.38 -17.32
N ARG A 204 -10.94 6.07 -17.36
CA ARG A 204 -12.05 5.51 -16.60
C ARG A 204 -11.74 5.64 -15.11
N ILE A 205 -12.66 6.26 -14.37
CA ILE A 205 -12.57 6.33 -12.91
C ILE A 205 -12.71 4.90 -12.38
N SER A 206 -11.80 4.50 -11.50
CA SER A 206 -11.87 3.21 -10.84
C SER A 206 -13.18 3.15 -10.05
N GLU A 207 -13.97 2.09 -10.23
CA GLU A 207 -15.24 1.89 -9.53
C GLU A 207 -15.04 1.54 -8.04
N GLY A 208 -13.80 1.65 -7.56
CA GLY A 208 -13.40 1.32 -6.20
C GLY A 208 -13.52 -0.17 -5.92
N VAL A 209 -12.86 -0.58 -4.85
CA VAL A 209 -13.19 -1.85 -4.21
C VAL A 209 -14.34 -1.58 -3.26
N LYS A 210 -15.40 -2.40 -3.32
CA LYS A 210 -16.58 -2.27 -2.43
C LYS A 210 -16.21 -2.69 -1.00
N HIS A 211 -15.41 -1.88 -0.33
CA HIS A 211 -15.13 -1.99 1.09
C HIS A 211 -15.93 -0.96 1.88
N THR A 212 -16.09 -1.21 3.17
CA THR A 212 -16.77 -0.29 4.10
C THR A 212 -15.96 0.95 4.42
N PHE A 213 -14.65 0.94 4.17
CA PHE A 213 -13.72 2.03 4.44
C PHE A 213 -13.34 2.74 3.15
N THR A 214 -13.46 4.06 3.12
CA THR A 214 -13.17 4.84 1.91
C THR A 214 -11.69 5.17 1.82
N GLY A 215 -11.11 5.75 2.88
CA GLY A 215 -9.74 6.24 2.90
C GLY A 215 -9.55 7.53 2.08
N THR A 216 -9.16 8.61 2.75
CA THR A 216 -8.93 9.94 2.16
C THR A 216 -7.45 10.26 1.99
N THR A 217 -6.54 9.57 2.69
CA THR A 217 -5.09 9.87 2.64
C THR A 217 -4.35 9.13 1.52
N GLY A 218 -5.03 8.22 0.83
CA GLY A 218 -4.59 7.60 -0.42
C GLY A 218 -3.94 6.23 -0.28
N SER A 219 -3.55 5.80 0.92
CA SER A 219 -2.93 4.49 1.13
C SER A 219 -3.87 3.33 0.78
N TYR A 220 -5.13 3.48 1.19
CA TYR A 220 -6.20 2.53 0.94
C TYR A 220 -6.57 2.46 -0.55
N GLY A 221 -6.64 3.62 -1.21
CA GLY A 221 -6.88 3.71 -2.66
C GLY A 221 -5.83 2.94 -3.48
N LEU A 222 -4.56 3.02 -3.08
CA LEU A 222 -3.49 2.29 -3.74
C LEU A 222 -3.67 0.79 -3.62
N CYS A 223 -4.17 0.30 -2.48
CA CYS A 223 -4.49 -1.12 -2.30
C CYS A 223 -5.53 -1.57 -3.31
N GLY A 224 -6.57 -0.76 -3.52
CA GLY A 224 -7.59 -0.98 -4.54
C GLY A 224 -7.00 -1.13 -5.94
N LEU A 225 -6.12 -0.21 -6.35
CA LEU A 225 -5.44 -0.28 -7.65
C LEU A 225 -4.53 -1.51 -7.79
N VAL A 226 -3.80 -1.88 -6.74
CA VAL A 226 -2.95 -3.08 -6.77
C VAL A 226 -3.81 -4.35 -6.88
N TRP A 227 -4.92 -4.44 -6.14
CA TRP A 227 -5.85 -5.57 -6.27
C TRP A 227 -6.52 -5.62 -7.65
N GLN A 228 -6.85 -4.48 -8.26
CA GLN A 228 -7.34 -4.43 -9.64
C GLN A 228 -6.29 -4.95 -10.64
N LEU A 229 -5.03 -4.50 -10.54
CA LEU A 229 -3.94 -4.97 -11.42
C LEU A 229 -3.65 -6.48 -11.26
N ARG A 230 -3.92 -7.04 -10.07
CA ARG A 230 -3.80 -8.48 -9.77
C ARG A 230 -5.04 -9.29 -10.16
N GLY A 231 -6.14 -8.66 -10.58
CA GLY A 231 -7.42 -9.33 -10.86
C GLY A 231 -8.15 -9.82 -9.62
N TRP A 232 -7.79 -9.33 -8.43
CA TRP A 232 -8.40 -9.74 -7.15
C TRP A 232 -9.68 -8.98 -6.84
N ALA A 233 -9.80 -7.75 -7.34
CA ALA A 233 -11.00 -6.93 -7.26
C ALA A 233 -11.98 -7.27 -8.41
N ASN A 234 -13.02 -6.44 -8.60
CA ASN A 234 -13.88 -6.53 -9.79
C ASN A 234 -13.05 -6.53 -11.07
N ASP A 235 -13.54 -7.19 -12.12
CA ASP A 235 -12.82 -7.28 -13.39
C ASP A 235 -12.39 -5.88 -13.87
N PRO A 236 -11.07 -5.66 -14.07
CA PRO A 236 -10.57 -4.37 -14.47
C PRO A 236 -11.13 -3.99 -15.85
N PRO A 237 -11.12 -2.70 -16.24
CA PRO A 237 -11.40 -2.33 -17.61
C PRO A 237 -10.53 -3.16 -18.56
N SER A 238 -11.11 -3.64 -19.67
CA SER A 238 -10.42 -4.56 -20.57
C SER A 238 -9.05 -4.00 -20.97
N LYS A 239 -7.97 -4.68 -20.52
CA LYS A 239 -6.55 -4.35 -20.80
C LYS A 239 -5.97 -3.14 -20.05
N ALA A 240 -6.40 -2.84 -18.83
CA ALA A 240 -5.76 -1.80 -18.01
C ALA A 240 -4.25 -2.08 -17.83
N LEU A 241 -3.38 -1.21 -18.34
CA LEU A 241 -1.92 -1.37 -18.29
C LEU A 241 -1.31 -0.46 -17.22
N ASN A 242 -1.73 0.80 -17.23
CA ASN A 242 -1.28 1.81 -16.29
C ASN A 242 -2.47 2.36 -15.51
N CYS A 243 -2.30 2.38 -14.19
CA CYS A 243 -3.21 3.05 -13.27
C CYS A 243 -2.54 4.32 -12.74
N LEU A 244 -3.31 5.37 -12.54
CA LEU A 244 -2.89 6.60 -11.89
C LEU A 244 -3.73 6.83 -10.65
N GLN A 245 -3.09 7.06 -9.51
CA GLN A 245 -3.75 7.64 -8.35
C GLN A 245 -3.36 9.11 -8.22
N ILE A 246 -4.37 9.95 -7.94
CA ILE A 246 -4.18 11.33 -7.48
C ILE A 246 -4.76 11.43 -6.07
N THR A 247 -3.95 11.87 -5.12
CA THR A 247 -4.40 12.18 -3.76
C THR A 247 -4.26 13.66 -3.52
N LEU A 248 -5.36 14.31 -3.17
CA LEU A 248 -5.45 15.74 -2.89
C LEU A 248 -5.64 15.94 -1.40
N SER A 249 -4.65 16.56 -0.78
CA SER A 249 -4.61 16.80 0.66
C SER A 249 -5.28 18.12 1.03
N LEU A 250 -5.72 18.24 2.29
CA LEU A 250 -6.36 19.45 2.83
C LEU A 250 -5.44 20.68 2.82
N ASP A 251 -4.13 20.47 2.91
CA ASP A 251 -3.11 21.53 2.80
C ASP A 251 -2.92 22.06 1.36
N GLY A 252 -3.67 21.51 0.40
CA GLY A 252 -3.60 21.85 -1.01
C GLY A 252 -2.47 21.17 -1.77
N SER A 253 -1.74 20.23 -1.15
CA SER A 253 -0.78 19.40 -1.86
C SER A 253 -1.46 18.34 -2.74
N ALA A 254 -0.80 17.98 -3.84
CA ALA A 254 -1.23 16.93 -4.74
C ALA A 254 -0.14 15.86 -4.87
N ASN A 255 -0.53 14.62 -4.63
CA ASN A 255 0.31 13.44 -4.81
C ASN A 255 -0.19 12.67 -6.04
N ALA A 256 0.73 12.29 -6.94
CA ALA A 256 0.41 11.51 -8.12
C ALA A 256 1.29 10.26 -8.18
N ILE A 257 0.69 9.08 -8.39
CA ILE A 257 1.38 7.79 -8.40
C ILE A 257 0.91 6.97 -9.60
N VAL A 258 1.86 6.54 -10.42
CA VAL A 258 1.62 5.64 -11.55
C VAL A 258 2.01 4.22 -11.14
N LEU A 259 1.08 3.29 -11.35
CA LEU A 259 1.25 1.87 -11.09
C LEU A 259 1.06 1.06 -12.37
N CYS A 260 1.88 0.02 -12.54
CA CYS A 260 1.70 -0.99 -13.57
C CYS A 260 2.22 -2.35 -13.05
N ARG A 261 1.83 -3.46 -13.67
CA ARG A 261 2.35 -4.77 -13.27
C ARG A 261 3.85 -4.87 -13.51
N ALA A 262 4.57 -5.60 -12.65
CA ALA A 262 6.02 -5.79 -12.78
C ALA A 262 6.44 -6.56 -14.03
N ASP A 263 5.55 -7.41 -14.57
CA ASP A 263 5.75 -8.13 -15.83
C ASP A 263 5.47 -7.27 -17.09
N GLY A 264 4.99 -6.03 -16.93
CA GLY A 264 4.64 -5.13 -18.01
C GLY A 264 3.40 -5.54 -18.81
N ARG A 265 2.61 -6.51 -18.32
CA ARG A 265 1.36 -6.96 -18.95
C ARG A 265 0.18 -6.16 -18.42
N SER A 266 -0.97 -6.30 -19.08
CA SER A 266 -2.24 -5.76 -18.59
C SER A 266 -2.71 -6.45 -17.31
N ALA A 267 -3.57 -5.77 -16.57
CA ALA A 267 -4.27 -6.29 -15.41
C ALA A 267 -4.91 -7.65 -15.69
N LEU A 268 -4.82 -8.55 -14.71
CA LEU A 268 -5.42 -9.89 -14.79
C LEU A 268 -6.92 -9.82 -14.56
N THR A 269 -7.63 -10.77 -15.15
CA THR A 269 -9.06 -11.03 -14.90
C THR A 269 -9.24 -12.05 -13.78
N TRP A 270 -10.40 -12.07 -13.13
CA TRP A 270 -10.69 -13.06 -12.09
C TRP A 270 -10.56 -14.51 -12.61
N GLU A 271 -10.98 -14.77 -13.84
CA GLU A 271 -10.93 -16.10 -14.45
C GLU A 271 -9.49 -16.61 -14.62
N GLU A 272 -8.54 -15.73 -14.95
CA GLU A 272 -7.12 -16.09 -15.08
C GLU A 272 -6.50 -16.48 -13.73
N ILE A 273 -6.93 -15.85 -12.63
CA ILE A 273 -6.27 -15.96 -11.34
C ILE A 273 -7.02 -16.79 -10.30
N ARG A 274 -8.31 -17.12 -10.48
CA ARG A 274 -9.13 -17.78 -9.45
C ARG A 274 -8.52 -19.08 -8.88
N ASN A 275 -7.73 -19.80 -9.68
CA ASN A 275 -7.08 -21.06 -9.30
C ASN A 275 -5.55 -20.92 -9.09
N VAL A 276 -5.01 -19.71 -9.20
CA VAL A 276 -3.58 -19.45 -9.00
C VAL A 276 -3.27 -19.36 -7.51
N ARG A 277 -2.17 -19.99 -7.11
CA ARG A 277 -1.65 -19.92 -5.73
C ARG A 277 -0.90 -18.60 -5.54
N ASP A 278 -1.51 -17.66 -4.82
CA ASP A 278 -0.94 -16.35 -4.55
C ASP A 278 -1.17 -15.93 -3.07
N GLY A 279 -1.03 -14.64 -2.77
CA GLY A 279 -1.21 -14.12 -1.41
C GLY A 279 -2.58 -14.43 -0.79
N ARG A 280 -3.62 -14.64 -1.60
CA ARG A 280 -4.96 -15.02 -1.10
C ARG A 280 -4.96 -16.38 -0.41
N GLU A 281 -4.17 -17.34 -0.90
CA GLU A 281 -4.03 -18.65 -0.26
C GLU A 281 -3.34 -18.52 1.11
N ARG A 282 -2.28 -17.70 1.19
CA ARG A 282 -1.53 -17.45 2.43
C ARG A 282 -2.38 -16.71 3.47
N LEU A 283 -3.14 -15.71 3.02
CA LEU A 283 -4.11 -14.99 3.86
C LEU A 283 -5.29 -15.89 4.25
N GLY A 284 -5.66 -16.86 3.42
CA GLY A 284 -6.85 -17.69 3.57
C GLY A 284 -8.16 -17.01 3.16
N TYR A 285 -8.09 -15.85 2.51
CA TYR A 285 -9.22 -15.10 1.99
C TYR A 285 -8.79 -14.12 0.89
N ASN A 286 -9.75 -13.56 0.15
CA ASN A 286 -9.47 -12.48 -0.80
C ASN A 286 -9.57 -11.10 -0.10
N PRO A 287 -8.45 -10.38 0.11
CA PRO A 287 -8.45 -9.08 0.79
C PRO A 287 -9.11 -7.96 -0.01
N ALA A 288 -9.34 -8.16 -1.31
CA ALA A 288 -10.08 -7.22 -2.14
C ALA A 288 -11.61 -7.34 -1.95
N VAL A 289 -12.13 -8.28 -1.16
CA VAL A 289 -13.58 -8.45 -0.97
C VAL A 289 -13.99 -8.32 0.49
N GLN A 290 -13.12 -8.74 1.40
CA GLN A 290 -13.39 -8.72 2.84
C GLN A 290 -12.12 -8.45 3.62
N THR A 291 -12.26 -8.09 4.89
CA THR A 291 -11.15 -7.91 5.82
C THR A 291 -11.32 -8.82 7.01
N ASN A 292 -10.36 -9.72 7.23
CA ASN A 292 -10.35 -10.63 8.38
C ASN A 292 -9.36 -10.15 9.45
N GLU A 293 -9.54 -10.60 10.68
CA GLU A 293 -8.53 -10.47 11.72
C GLU A 293 -7.38 -11.46 11.49
N ILE A 294 -6.20 -11.15 12.03
CA ILE A 294 -5.06 -12.06 11.99
C ILE A 294 -5.18 -13.10 13.10
N THR A 295 -4.65 -14.30 12.86
CA THR A 295 -4.51 -15.35 13.89
C THR A 295 -3.12 -15.36 14.49
N ARG A 296 -2.93 -16.12 15.58
CA ARG A 296 -1.61 -16.32 16.18
C ARG A 296 -0.65 -17.00 15.20
N GLU A 297 -1.14 -17.97 14.44
CA GLU A 297 -0.36 -18.69 13.43
C GLU A 297 0.11 -17.76 12.31
N ASP A 298 -0.75 -16.85 11.86
CA ASP A 298 -0.40 -15.85 10.85
C ASP A 298 0.80 -14.99 11.30
N LEU A 299 0.78 -14.51 12.56
CA LEU A 299 1.88 -13.73 13.13
C LEU A 299 3.16 -14.55 13.27
N ILE A 300 3.08 -15.79 13.75
CA ILE A 300 4.24 -16.68 13.89
C ILE A 300 4.88 -16.95 12.52
N ASN A 301 4.08 -17.18 11.49
CA ASN A 301 4.54 -17.52 10.16
C ASN A 301 5.36 -16.42 9.48
N VAL A 302 5.08 -15.16 9.81
CA VAL A 302 5.80 -14.01 9.26
C VAL A 302 6.90 -13.50 10.19
N SER A 303 7.01 -14.05 11.40
CA SER A 303 8.04 -13.64 12.37
C SER A 303 9.42 -14.15 11.99
N THR A 304 10.46 -13.48 12.48
CA THR A 304 11.85 -13.88 12.29
C THR A 304 12.14 -15.24 12.94
N LYS A 305 12.74 -16.18 12.21
CA LYS A 305 13.10 -17.52 12.73
C LYS A 305 14.37 -17.52 13.61
N ARG A 306 15.19 -16.45 13.58
CA ARG A 306 16.39 -16.32 14.43
C ARG A 306 16.00 -15.73 15.80
N HIS A 307 15.96 -16.60 16.83
CA HIS A 307 15.75 -16.26 18.24
C HIS A 307 14.38 -15.60 18.56
N PHE A 308 13.28 -16.22 18.14
CA PHE A 308 12.00 -15.97 18.79
C PHE A 308 11.92 -16.81 20.07
N VAL A 309 12.27 -16.22 21.22
CA VAL A 309 11.88 -16.77 22.53
C VAL A 309 10.52 -16.14 22.85
N PRO A 310 9.43 -16.92 22.93
CA PRO A 310 8.15 -16.40 23.41
C PRO A 310 8.40 -15.77 24.77
N LEU A 311 8.06 -14.49 24.95
CA LEU A 311 8.14 -13.86 26.26
C LEU A 311 7.24 -14.64 27.22
N ASP A 312 7.83 -15.14 28.29
CA ASP A 312 7.08 -15.52 29.49
C ASP A 312 6.35 -14.28 30.01
N ASN A 313 5.03 -14.28 29.81
CA ASN A 313 3.95 -13.61 30.56
C ASN A 313 4.24 -12.37 31.43
N HIS A 314 4.90 -11.32 30.92
CA HIS A 314 4.93 -10.00 31.60
C HIS A 314 4.80 -8.80 30.66
N GLY A 315 3.79 -8.84 29.78
CA GLY A 315 3.29 -7.69 29.02
C GLY A 315 1.98 -8.08 28.34
N ASP A 316 1.05 -7.13 28.12
CA ASP A 316 -0.26 -7.35 27.50
C ASP A 316 -0.15 -8.29 26.28
N THR A 317 -0.46 -9.57 26.48
CA THR A 317 -0.37 -10.58 25.43
C THR A 317 -1.40 -10.21 24.35
N LEU A 318 -0.98 -10.17 23.08
CA LEU A 318 -1.93 -10.03 21.97
C LEU A 318 -2.88 -11.24 22.00
N GLU A 319 -4.10 -11.05 22.50
CA GLU A 319 -5.18 -12.03 22.43
C GLU A 319 -5.56 -12.25 20.96
N LEU A 320 -4.94 -13.23 20.31
CA LEU A 320 -5.21 -13.64 18.93
C LEU A 320 -5.90 -15.01 18.92
N SER A 321 -6.84 -15.19 17.99
CA SER A 321 -7.49 -16.48 17.77
C SER A 321 -6.52 -17.50 17.16
N VAL A 322 -6.83 -18.79 17.34
CA VAL A 322 -6.08 -19.92 16.79
C VAL A 322 -6.76 -20.38 15.50
N LYS A 323 -5.98 -20.58 14.42
CA LYS A 323 -6.48 -21.10 13.15
C LYS A 323 -6.81 -22.59 13.29
N GLY A 324 -8.11 -22.93 13.38
CA GLY A 324 -8.60 -24.31 13.46
C GLY A 324 -8.49 -25.03 12.11
N GLY A 325 -7.29 -25.47 11.73
CA GLY A 325 -7.05 -26.16 10.46
C GLY A 325 -5.75 -26.97 10.42
N ASP A 326 -5.67 -27.92 9.48
CA ASP A 326 -4.62 -28.94 9.40
C ASP A 326 -3.22 -28.33 9.22
N ARG A 327 -2.33 -28.57 10.19
CA ARG A 327 -1.02 -27.88 10.35
C ARG A 327 -0.09 -28.02 9.13
N ALA A 328 -0.32 -29.02 8.28
CA ALA A 328 0.53 -29.36 7.15
C ALA A 328 0.48 -28.36 5.97
N ALA A 329 -0.62 -27.59 5.83
CA ALA A 329 -0.72 -26.56 4.78
C ALA A 329 0.06 -25.27 5.15
N LEU A 330 0.30 -25.02 6.44
CA LEU A 330 0.84 -23.76 6.97
C LEU A 330 2.38 -23.76 7.13
N ALA A 331 3.05 -24.91 7.02
CA ALA A 331 4.49 -25.06 7.31
C ALA A 331 5.44 -24.76 6.11
N ARG A 332 4.94 -24.20 5.00
CA ARG A 332 5.69 -24.04 3.74
C ARG A 332 6.11 -22.60 3.40
N LEU A 333 6.17 -21.73 4.41
CA LEU A 333 6.78 -20.39 4.32
C LEU A 333 8.27 -20.43 4.69
#